data_AF-A0A077LVJ9-F1
#
_entry.id   AF-A0A077LVJ9-F1
#
_cell.length_a   1.000
_cell.length_b   1.000
_cell.length_c   1.000
_cell.angle_alpha   90.00
_cell.angle_beta   90.00
_cell.angle_gamma   90.00
#
_symmetry.space_group_name_H-M   'P 1'
#
loop_
_entity.id
_entity.type
_entity.pdbx_description
1 polymer ?
#
loop_
_entity_poly.entity_id
_entity_poly.type
_entity_poly.pdbx_seq_one_letter_code
_entity_poly.pdbx_strand_id
1 'polypeptide(L)' 'MRRVVVCEPRDGVAEATAVVVDGGRIRALAMRLAGYDGEWRLVVLELG' A
#
# COMPACT_ATOMS: atom_id res chain seq x y z
N MET A 1 3.21 -8.29 -8.95
CA MET A 1 1.98 -7.53 -8.64
C MET A 1 1.19 -7.33 -9.92
N ARG A 2 -0.14 -7.32 -9.87
CA ARG A 2 -0.98 -7.28 -11.10
C ARG A 2 -1.58 -5.91 -11.38
N ARG A 3 -1.85 -5.13 -10.33
CA ARG A 3 -2.33 -3.75 -10.40
C ARG A 3 -1.97 -3.07 -9.09
N VAL A 4 -1.64 -1.78 -9.16
CA VAL A 4 -1.50 -0.90 -8.00
C VAL A 4 -2.27 0.37 -8.29
N VAL A 5 -3.02 0.83 -7.29
CA VAL A 5 -3.67 2.14 -7.28
C VAL A 5 -3.14 2.87 -6.05
N VAL A 6 -2.71 4.11 -6.22
CA VAL A 6 -2.17 4.96 -5.15
C VAL A 6 -2.97 6.25 -5.12
N CYS A 7 -3.22 6.78 -3.93
CA CYS A 7 -3.72 8.13 -3.72
C CYS A 7 -2.99 8.80 -2.54
N GLU A 8 -2.98 10.12 -2.54
CA GLU A 8 -2.38 10.92 -1.47
C GLU A 8 -3.50 11.69 -0.75
N PRO A 9 -4.06 11.15 0.35
CA PRO A 9 -5.18 11.79 1.04
C PRO A 9 -4.78 13.07 1.78
N ARG A 10 -3.49 13.23 2.09
CA ARG A 10 -2.87 14.42 2.68
C ARG A 10 -1.38 14.40 2.41
N ASP A 11 -0.75 15.56 2.51
CA ASP A 11 0.69 15.68 2.36
C ASP A 11 1.45 14.73 3.31
N GLY A 12 2.52 14.12 2.78
CA GLY A 12 3.31 13.11 3.48
C GLY A 12 2.58 11.80 3.77
N VAL A 13 1.42 11.52 3.18
CA VAL A 13 0.72 10.24 3.30
C VAL A 13 0.38 9.70 1.92
N ALA A 14 0.73 8.43 1.68
CA ALA A 14 0.28 7.68 0.53
C ALA A 14 -0.55 6.47 1.00
N GLU A 15 -1.72 6.29 0.40
CA GLU A 15 -2.52 5.08 0.54
C GLU A 15 -2.45 4.31 -0.78
N ALA A 16 -2.20 3.01 -0.70
CA ALA A 16 -2.10 2.16 -1.88
C ALA A 16 -2.91 0.87 -1.72
N THR A 17 -3.52 0.45 -2.82
CA THR A 17 -4.15 -0.85 -2.95
C THR A 17 -3.48 -1.62 -4.08
N ALA A 18 -3.02 -2.83 -3.79
CA ALA A 18 -2.39 -3.71 -4.76
C ALA A 18 -3.13 -5.03 -4.90
N VAL A 19 -3.22 -5.54 -6.13
CA VAL A 19 -3.64 -6.93 -6.39
C VAL A 19 -2.38 -7.80 -6.47
N VAL A 20 -2.24 -8.72 -5.52
CA VAL A 20 -1.07 -9.58 -5.36
C VAL A 20 -1.42 -11.05 -5.54
N VAL A 21 -0.42 -11.86 -5.87
CA VAL A 21 -0.50 -13.32 -5.83
C VAL A 21 0.21 -13.74 -4.55
N ASP A 22 -0.49 -14.39 -3.64
CA ASP A 22 0.08 -14.90 -2.39
C ASP A 22 -0.33 -16.36 -2.18
N GLY A 23 0.66 -17.26 -2.20
CA GLY A 23 0.44 -18.72 -2.13
C GLY A 23 -0.42 -19.27 -3.28
N GLY A 24 -0.32 -18.68 -4.48
CA GLY A 24 -1.15 -19.05 -5.63
C GLY A 24 -2.58 -18.51 -5.62
N ARG A 25 -2.98 -17.76 -4.57
CA ARG A 25 -4.28 -17.08 -4.49
C ARG A 25 -4.13 -15.60 -4.84
N ILE A 26 -5.15 -15.05 -5.50
CA ILE A 26 -5.22 -13.61 -5.74
C ILE A 26 -5.81 -12.93 -4.51
N ARG A 27 -5.12 -11.92 -3.99
CA ARG A 27 -5.55 -11.15 -2.82
C ARG A 27 -5.39 -9.65 -3.04
N ALA A 28 -6.21 -8.88 -2.34
CA ALA A 28 -6.07 -7.44 -2.23
C ALA A 28 -5.16 -7.11 -1.05
N LEU A 29 -4.22 -6.21 -1.26
CA LEU A 29 -3.32 -5.67 -0.25
C LEU A 29 -3.63 -4.18 -0.11
N ALA A 30 -4.11 -3.76 1.04
CA ALA A 30 -4.25 -2.35 1.38
C ALA A 30 -3.06 -1.92 2.24
N MET A 31 -2.46 -0.77 1.94
CA MET A 31 -1.34 -0.25 2.69
C MET A 31 -1.41 1.26 2.84
N ARG A 32 -0.87 1.74 3.96
CA ARG A 32 -0.65 3.16 4.22
C ARG A 32 0.83 3.38 4.45
N LEU A 33 1.38 4.37 3.76
CA LEU A 33 2.72 4.88 3.98
C LEU A 33 2.64 6.30 4.55
N ALA A 34 3.58 6.63 5.41
CA ALA A 34 3.80 7.97 5.92
C ALA A 34 5.25 8.39 5.68
N GLY A 35 5.43 9.61 5.20
CA GLY A 35 6.73 10.23 5.01
C GLY A 35 7.31 10.67 6.36
N TYR A 36 8.52 10.22 6.66
CA TYR A 36 9.31 10.63 7.82
C TYR A 36 10.72 10.94 7.34
N ASP A 37 11.17 12.19 7.51
CA ASP A 37 12.53 12.63 7.16
C ASP A 37 12.97 12.28 5.72
N GLY A 38 12.03 12.36 4.77
CA GLY A 38 12.28 12.04 3.36
C GLY A 38 12.16 10.55 3.02
N GLU A 39 11.88 9.69 4.00
CA GLU A 39 11.67 8.25 3.80
C GLU A 39 10.18 7.89 3.94
N TRP A 40 9.71 7.00 3.06
CA TRP A 40 8.39 6.41 3.20
C TRP A 40 8.44 5.22 4.15
N ARG A 41 7.64 5.26 5.21
CA ARG A 41 7.47 4.15 6.14
C ARG A 41 6.09 3.54 5.98
N LEU A 42 6.05 2.23 5.85
CA LEU A 42 4.82 1.45 5.92
C LEU A 42 4.28 1.51 7.36
N VAL A 43 3.12 2.12 7.53
CA VAL A 43 2.48 2.31 8.86
C VAL A 43 1.23 1.46 9.04
N VAL A 44 0.60 1.05 7.95
CA VAL A 44 -0.51 0.08 7.95
C VAL A 44 -0.33 -0.87 6.77
N LEU A 45 -0.59 -2.15 7.01
CA LEU A 45 -0.62 -3.19 5.99
C LEU A 45 -1.73 -4.17 6.32
N GLU A 46 -2.63 -4.39 5.37
CA GLU A 46 -3.75 -5.31 5.50
C GLU A 46 -3.84 -6.17 4.24
N LEU A 47 -3.92 -7.48 4.44
CA LEU A 47 -4.13 -8.45 3.38
C LEU A 47 -5.55 -9.01 3.53
N GLY A 48 -6.35 -8.85 2.47
CA GLY A 48 -7.69 -9.44 2.38
C GLY A 48 -7.67 -10.91 1.97
#